data_AF-A0A7C1ZXE0-F1
#
_entry.id   AF-A0A7C1ZXE0-F1
#
_cell.length_a   1.000
_cell.length_b   1.000
_cell.length_c   1.000
_cell.angle_alpha   90.00
_cell.angle_beta   90.00
_cell.angle_gamma   90.00
#
_symmetry.space_group_name_H-M   'P 1'
#
loop_
_entity.id
_entity.type
_entity.pdbx_description
1 polymer ?
#
loop_
_entity_poly.entity_id
_entity_poly.type
_entity_poly.pdbx_seq_one_letter_code
_entity_poly.pdbx_strand_id
1 'polypeptide(L)'
;MKKIGILIIGLAFLMGCVEEKDTRNNIFDPFQTSAKVESQYFDLDTISLKEIEGKKGTKIYFLREFFDVDSTDKISLELKEFYNISDLIKNNIRTITEDNELLESSGVIYLNFTKNGEELKLKDSATMRVRFPFSLSEQDKIFNGKMDSISQMSWSETKAYFMVLRFNKKYQIDMGYNVTLDSLPYYQELWRKQDSIYNETVSSYNNIDKKIGAAVSLTNLGWINVDRFVEKPTTRDFSLTNSLKVEGIVMYVVFDNLNSFTSYYPVDTENIILTDVPVLENTSLIAVGIKNKQLYAQKILVDDKDSMQLSLQPINQTELDKLFGK
;
A
#
# COMPACT_ATOMS: atom_id res chain seq x y z
N MET A 1 44.79 -47.64 -47.94
CA MET A 1 43.55 -47.46 -48.74
C MET A 1 42.49 -48.34 -48.10
N LYS A 2 41.33 -47.93 -47.58
CA LYS A 2 40.54 -46.69 -47.58
C LYS A 2 40.11 -46.42 -46.12
N LYS A 3 40.10 -45.15 -45.70
CA LYS A 3 39.51 -44.70 -44.43
C LYS A 3 37.99 -44.77 -44.56
N ILE A 4 37.29 -45.46 -43.65
CA ILE A 4 35.84 -45.35 -43.50
C ILE A 4 35.63 -44.56 -42.21
N GLY A 5 35.32 -43.27 -42.38
CA GLY A 5 34.92 -42.40 -41.29
C GLY A 5 33.48 -42.69 -40.89
N ILE A 6 33.26 -42.93 -39.61
CA ILE A 6 31.92 -43.04 -39.02
C ILE A 6 31.36 -41.63 -38.94
N LEU A 7 30.34 -41.35 -39.75
CA LEU A 7 29.58 -40.10 -39.73
C LEU A 7 28.60 -40.16 -38.54
N ILE A 8 28.95 -39.52 -37.43
CA ILE A 8 28.02 -39.28 -36.32
C ILE A 8 27.10 -38.15 -36.77
N ILE A 9 25.86 -38.50 -37.14
CA ILE A 9 24.78 -37.52 -37.33
C ILE A 9 24.37 -37.07 -35.93
N GLY A 10 24.96 -35.95 -35.49
CA GLY A 10 24.48 -35.23 -34.32
C GLY A 10 23.11 -34.65 -34.66
N LEU A 11 22.07 -35.20 -34.03
CA LEU A 11 20.74 -34.62 -34.02
C LEU A 11 20.84 -33.29 -33.24
N ALA A 12 20.94 -32.17 -33.96
CA ALA A 12 20.81 -30.85 -33.36
C ALA A 12 19.34 -30.69 -32.92
N PHE A 13 19.06 -30.97 -31.66
CA PHE A 13 17.87 -30.44 -31.01
C PHE A 13 18.02 -28.91 -30.99
N LEU A 14 17.45 -28.25 -31.99
CA LEU A 14 17.06 -26.86 -31.88
C LEU A 14 15.97 -26.81 -30.80
N MET A 15 16.39 -26.74 -29.55
CA MET A 15 15.56 -26.14 -28.51
C MET A 15 15.40 -24.68 -28.94
N GLY A 16 14.34 -24.43 -29.72
CA GLY A 16 13.77 -23.11 -29.75
C GLY A 16 13.42 -22.79 -28.31
N CYS A 17 14.17 -21.87 -27.70
CA CYS A 17 13.63 -21.08 -26.61
C CYS A 17 12.35 -20.47 -27.16
N VAL A 18 11.21 -21.08 -26.80
CA VAL A 18 10.01 -20.27 -26.63
C VAL A 18 10.42 -19.30 -25.55
N GLU A 19 10.74 -18.06 -25.94
CA GLU A 19 10.61 -16.95 -25.01
C GLU A 19 9.21 -17.09 -24.44
N GLU A 20 9.14 -17.54 -23.19
CA GLU A 20 7.96 -17.38 -22.37
C GLU A 20 7.72 -15.87 -22.38
N LYS A 21 6.82 -15.42 -23.27
CA LYS A 21 6.32 -14.06 -23.25
C LYS A 21 5.78 -13.89 -21.85
N ASP A 22 6.50 -13.10 -21.07
CA ASP A 22 6.07 -12.66 -19.78
C ASP A 22 4.70 -11.99 -19.93
N THR A 23 3.63 -12.72 -19.62
CA THR A 23 2.25 -12.26 -19.77
C THR A 23 1.85 -11.22 -18.73
N ARG A 24 2.79 -10.80 -17.85
CA ARG A 24 2.59 -9.74 -16.86
C ARG A 24 2.39 -8.33 -17.45
N ASN A 25 2.56 -8.14 -18.76
CA ASN A 25 2.72 -6.80 -19.36
C ASN A 25 1.54 -6.18 -20.12
N ASN A 26 0.34 -6.77 -20.13
CA ASN A 26 -0.78 -6.21 -20.93
C ASN A 26 -1.99 -5.73 -20.12
N ILE A 27 -1.80 -5.38 -18.85
CA ILE A 27 -2.83 -4.66 -18.11
C ILE A 27 -2.73 -3.18 -18.50
N PHE A 28 -3.84 -2.64 -19.01
CA PHE A 28 -3.91 -1.25 -19.39
C PHE A 28 -3.78 -0.34 -18.14
N ASP A 29 -2.67 0.39 -18.03
CA ASP A 29 -2.46 1.43 -17.01
C ASP A 29 -2.72 2.82 -17.62
N PRO A 30 -3.85 3.48 -17.30
CA PRO A 30 -4.15 4.82 -17.82
C PRO A 30 -3.23 5.90 -17.28
N PHE A 31 -2.42 5.62 -16.25
CA PHE A 31 -1.44 6.53 -15.67
C PHE A 31 0.00 6.10 -15.97
N GLN A 32 0.23 5.28 -17.00
CA GLN A 32 1.58 4.79 -17.35
C GLN A 32 2.58 5.93 -17.60
N THR A 33 2.11 7.06 -18.16
CA THR A 33 2.95 8.23 -18.46
C THR A 33 2.99 9.26 -17.32
N SER A 34 2.23 9.04 -16.25
CA SER A 34 2.25 9.91 -15.08
C SER A 34 3.50 9.69 -14.25
N ALA A 35 3.98 10.75 -13.60
CA ALA A 35 5.02 10.63 -12.59
C ALA A 35 4.55 9.69 -11.48
N LYS A 36 5.25 8.56 -11.31
CA LYS A 36 5.03 7.61 -10.22
C LYS A 36 5.84 8.04 -8.99
N VAL A 37 5.48 7.52 -7.82
CA VAL A 37 6.25 7.77 -6.60
C VAL A 37 7.60 7.06 -6.71
N GLU A 38 8.68 7.82 -6.60
CA GLU A 38 10.04 7.30 -6.70
C GLU A 38 10.46 6.52 -5.45
N SER A 39 11.24 5.46 -5.67
CA SER A 39 11.95 4.76 -4.61
C SER A 39 13.06 5.64 -4.02
N GLN A 40 13.22 5.56 -2.71
CA GLN A 40 14.33 6.14 -1.97
C GLN A 40 15.21 5.00 -1.45
N TYR A 41 16.52 5.08 -1.70
CA TYR A 41 17.47 4.06 -1.28
C TYR A 41 18.40 4.61 -0.20
N PHE A 42 18.60 3.82 0.86
CA PHE A 42 19.47 4.17 1.97
C PHE A 42 20.44 3.04 2.26
N ASP A 43 21.73 3.35 2.28
CA ASP A 43 22.75 2.40 2.74
C ASP A 43 22.80 2.36 4.27
N LEU A 44 22.72 1.15 4.82
CA LEU A 44 22.64 0.87 6.25
C LEU A 44 23.84 0.03 6.71
N ASP A 45 25.04 0.43 6.28
CA ASP A 45 26.31 -0.15 6.71
C ASP A 45 26.69 0.35 8.12
N THR A 46 25.81 0.04 9.08
CA THR A 46 26.00 0.38 10.49
C THR A 46 25.59 -0.79 11.38
N ILE A 47 26.21 -0.84 12.56
CA ILE A 47 25.87 -1.74 13.65
C ILE A 47 25.10 -1.03 14.78
N SER A 48 25.08 0.31 14.78
CA SER A 48 24.35 1.11 15.77
C SER A 48 22.93 1.42 15.30
N LEU A 49 22.06 1.79 16.24
CA LEU A 49 20.76 2.38 15.93
C LEU A 49 20.93 3.54 14.94
N LYS A 50 20.09 3.57 13.90
CA LYS A 50 20.05 4.64 12.90
C LYS A 50 18.60 5.07 12.67
N GLU A 51 18.35 6.36 12.84
CA GLU A 51 17.11 6.99 12.38
C GLU A 51 17.29 7.32 10.88
N ILE A 52 16.36 6.83 10.07
CA ILE A 52 16.25 7.15 8.63
C ILE A 52 15.04 8.04 8.46
N GLU A 53 15.18 9.15 7.75
CA GLU A 53 14.08 10.06 7.43
C GLU A 53 13.84 10.06 5.91
N GLY A 54 12.62 9.70 5.51
CA GLY A 54 12.16 9.76 4.14
C GLY A 54 11.85 11.18 3.68
N LYS A 55 11.87 11.41 2.37
CA LYS A 55 11.58 12.72 1.75
C LYS A 55 10.20 13.28 2.11
N LYS A 56 9.21 12.43 2.41
CA LYS A 56 7.87 12.86 2.86
C LYS A 56 7.69 12.81 4.38
N GLY A 57 8.75 12.56 5.15
CA GLY A 57 8.78 12.70 6.61
C GLY A 57 8.56 11.41 7.41
N THR A 58 8.43 10.24 6.77
CA THR A 58 8.49 8.95 7.50
C THR A 58 9.81 8.85 8.24
N LYS A 59 9.79 8.48 9.51
CA LYS A 59 11.01 8.08 10.23
C LYS A 59 11.03 6.61 10.56
N ILE A 60 12.14 5.95 10.31
CA ILE A 60 12.34 4.51 10.51
C ILE A 60 13.55 4.33 11.42
N TYR A 61 13.40 3.53 12.47
CA TYR A 61 14.45 3.29 13.45
C TYR A 61 15.06 1.92 13.20
N PHE A 62 16.15 1.90 12.42
CA PHE A 62 16.85 0.68 12.04
C PHE A 62 17.86 0.25 13.11
N LEU A 63 17.84 -1.04 13.42
CA LEU A 63 18.92 -1.73 14.14
C LEU A 63 19.23 -3.04 13.42
N ARG A 64 20.52 -3.30 13.18
CA ARG A 64 20.99 -4.52 12.47
C ARG A 64 20.50 -5.80 13.13
N GLU A 65 20.43 -5.81 14.46
CA GLU A 65 20.02 -6.97 15.26
C GLU A 65 18.58 -7.44 14.97
N PHE A 66 17.75 -6.60 14.34
CA PHE A 66 16.39 -6.97 13.92
C PHE A 66 16.37 -8.03 12.81
N PHE A 67 17.50 -8.26 12.13
CA PHE A 67 17.63 -9.17 11.00
C PHE A 67 18.63 -10.29 11.31
N ASP A 68 18.51 -11.42 10.59
CA ASP A 68 19.47 -12.53 10.66
C ASP A 68 20.58 -12.32 9.61
N VAL A 69 21.58 -11.53 9.99
CA VAL A 69 22.65 -11.01 9.13
C VAL A 69 23.95 -10.88 9.91
N ASP A 70 25.07 -11.04 9.23
CA ASP A 70 26.40 -10.87 9.83
C ASP A 70 26.76 -9.39 10.01
N SER A 71 27.76 -9.11 10.83
CA SER A 71 28.23 -7.74 11.08
C SER A 71 28.83 -7.07 9.84
N THR A 72 29.31 -7.85 8.88
CA THR A 72 29.90 -7.37 7.61
C THR A 72 28.91 -7.29 6.46
N ASP A 73 27.68 -7.78 6.65
CA ASP A 73 26.68 -7.78 5.59
C ASP A 73 26.22 -6.37 5.25
N LYS A 74 26.21 -6.00 3.96
CA LYS A 74 25.67 -4.72 3.52
C LYS A 74 24.16 -4.79 3.42
N ILE A 75 23.49 -3.88 4.12
CA ILE A 75 22.03 -3.78 4.14
C ILE A 75 21.64 -2.48 3.47
N SER A 76 20.65 -2.54 2.59
CA SER A 76 20.01 -1.39 1.99
C SER A 76 18.52 -1.36 2.33
N LEU A 77 17.96 -0.16 2.44
CA LEU A 77 16.52 0.07 2.57
C LEU A 77 16.02 0.75 1.30
N GLU A 78 14.96 0.19 0.71
CA GLU A 78 14.07 0.87 -0.23
C GLU A 78 12.82 1.38 0.52
N LEU A 79 12.54 2.68 0.40
CA LEU A 79 11.35 3.34 0.93
C LEU A 79 10.54 3.99 -0.18
N LYS A 80 9.22 3.77 -0.17
CA LYS A 80 8.24 4.59 -0.93
C LYS A 80 7.18 5.13 0.02
N GLU A 81 6.72 6.36 -0.21
CA GLU A 81 5.79 7.08 0.66
C GLU A 81 4.61 7.64 -0.15
N PHE A 82 3.39 7.24 0.19
CA PHE A 82 2.14 7.62 -0.48
C PHE A 82 1.17 8.23 0.54
N TYR A 83 1.11 9.56 0.59
CA TYR A 83 0.29 10.30 1.56
C TYR A 83 -0.83 11.12 0.92
N ASN A 84 -0.96 11.04 -0.40
CA ASN A 84 -2.02 11.72 -1.14
C ASN A 84 -2.78 10.69 -1.97
N ILE A 85 -4.11 10.85 -2.05
CA ILE A 85 -4.97 9.96 -2.83
C ILE A 85 -4.58 9.90 -4.31
N SER A 86 -4.07 11.01 -4.88
CA SER A 86 -3.56 11.03 -6.25
C SER A 86 -2.38 10.08 -6.46
N ASP A 87 -1.48 9.97 -5.48
CA ASP A 87 -0.37 9.02 -5.53
C ASP A 87 -0.90 7.59 -5.51
N LEU A 88 -1.90 7.29 -4.67
CA LEU A 88 -2.51 5.97 -4.59
C LEU A 88 -3.19 5.57 -5.91
N ILE A 89 -4.01 6.46 -6.48
CA ILE A 89 -4.71 6.23 -7.76
C ILE A 89 -3.72 5.99 -8.89
N LYS A 90 -2.71 6.87 -9.04
CA LYS A 90 -1.69 6.77 -10.10
C LYS A 90 -0.84 5.52 -9.98
N ASN A 91 -0.74 4.90 -8.80
CA ASN A 91 0.00 3.66 -8.58
C ASN A 91 -0.92 2.45 -8.39
N ASN A 92 -2.22 2.60 -8.62
CA ASN A 92 -3.23 1.55 -8.43
C ASN A 92 -3.20 0.89 -7.03
N ILE A 93 -2.86 1.66 -6.00
CA ILE A 93 -2.84 1.22 -4.61
C ILE A 93 -4.25 1.41 -4.04
N ARG A 94 -5.14 0.47 -4.36
CA ARG A 94 -6.56 0.50 -3.97
C ARG A 94 -6.72 0.48 -2.45
N THR A 95 -7.78 1.07 -1.93
CA THR A 95 -8.08 1.13 -0.49
C THR A 95 -9.21 0.16 -0.14
N ILE A 96 -8.98 -1.13 -0.38
CA ILE A 96 -9.95 -2.21 -0.14
C ILE A 96 -9.26 -3.45 0.42
N THR A 97 -9.88 -4.12 1.40
CA THR A 97 -9.31 -5.33 2.02
C THR A 97 -9.46 -6.56 1.10
N GLU A 98 -8.79 -7.65 1.46
CA GLU A 98 -8.98 -8.95 0.81
C GLU A 98 -10.42 -9.49 0.94
N ASP A 99 -11.16 -9.03 1.95
CA ASP A 99 -12.56 -9.35 2.21
C ASP A 99 -13.54 -8.31 1.62
N ASN A 100 -13.06 -7.46 0.69
CA ASN A 100 -13.85 -6.44 0.00
C ASN A 100 -14.40 -5.31 0.90
N GLU A 101 -13.75 -5.05 2.04
CA GLU A 101 -14.12 -3.96 2.94
C GLU A 101 -13.42 -2.65 2.55
N LEU A 102 -14.19 -1.56 2.49
CA LEU A 102 -13.69 -0.26 2.07
C LEU A 102 -12.86 0.41 3.17
N LEU A 103 -11.69 0.93 2.79
CA LEU A 103 -10.78 1.66 3.68
C LEU A 103 -10.70 3.14 3.30
N GLU A 104 -10.55 4.02 4.29
CA GLU A 104 -10.17 5.41 4.08
C GLU A 104 -8.72 5.62 4.51
N SER A 105 -7.91 6.16 3.60
CA SER A 105 -6.46 6.17 3.79
C SER A 105 -5.89 7.39 4.50
N SER A 106 -5.07 7.11 5.51
CA SER A 106 -4.18 8.10 6.14
C SER A 106 -2.76 8.03 5.54
N GLY A 107 -2.35 6.87 5.01
CA GLY A 107 -1.12 6.76 4.21
C GLY A 107 -0.60 5.35 4.03
N VAL A 108 0.08 5.14 2.89
CA VAL A 108 0.77 3.89 2.55
C VAL A 108 2.27 4.13 2.48
N ILE A 109 3.05 3.17 2.97
CA ILE A 109 4.49 3.09 2.72
C ILE A 109 4.88 1.71 2.19
N TYR A 110 5.98 1.64 1.45
CA TYR A 110 6.66 0.39 1.13
C TYR A 110 8.03 0.39 1.80
N LEU A 111 8.32 -0.67 2.56
CA LEU A 111 9.57 -0.87 3.29
C LEU A 111 10.22 -2.18 2.87
N ASN A 112 11.30 -2.12 2.10
CA ASN A 112 12.07 -3.31 1.74
C ASN A 112 13.52 -3.19 2.20
N PHE A 113 13.92 -4.08 3.09
CA PHE A 113 15.31 -4.20 3.51
C PHE A 113 15.94 -5.34 2.73
N THR A 114 17.11 -5.13 2.16
CA THR A 114 17.78 -6.14 1.35
C THR A 114 19.23 -6.33 1.76
N LYS A 115 19.73 -7.55 1.61
CA LYS A 115 21.15 -7.90 1.68
C LYS A 115 21.57 -8.44 0.32
N ASN A 116 22.50 -7.77 -0.35
CA ASN A 116 23.00 -8.19 -1.68
C ASN A 116 21.87 -8.44 -2.70
N GLY A 117 20.76 -7.68 -2.61
CA GLY A 117 19.57 -7.84 -3.45
C GLY A 117 18.54 -8.86 -2.96
N GLU A 118 18.84 -9.65 -1.93
CA GLU A 118 17.88 -10.58 -1.31
C GLU A 118 17.07 -9.88 -0.22
N GLU A 119 15.74 -10.05 -0.22
CA GLU A 119 14.85 -9.47 0.77
C GLU A 119 15.07 -10.05 2.17
N LEU A 120 15.13 -9.17 3.16
CA LEU A 120 15.27 -9.51 4.56
C LEU A 120 13.92 -9.49 5.27
N LYS A 121 13.79 -10.37 6.27
CA LYS A 121 12.65 -10.41 7.19
C LYS A 121 13.11 -10.06 8.59
N LEU A 122 12.23 -9.42 9.35
CA LEU A 122 12.44 -9.23 10.78
C LEU A 122 12.46 -10.59 11.47
N LYS A 123 13.29 -10.73 12.50
CA LYS A 123 13.20 -11.84 13.46
C LYS A 123 11.85 -11.80 14.17
N ASP A 124 11.32 -12.96 14.57
CA ASP A 124 10.02 -13.06 15.25
C ASP A 124 9.91 -12.20 16.52
N SER A 125 11.04 -11.95 17.21
CA SER A 125 11.09 -11.12 18.41
C SER A 125 11.33 -9.63 18.13
N ALA A 126 11.58 -9.25 16.88
CA ALA A 126 11.92 -7.90 16.49
C ALA A 126 10.70 -7.15 15.95
N THR A 127 10.67 -5.84 16.18
CA THR A 127 9.69 -4.94 15.56
C THR A 127 10.41 -3.75 14.97
N MET A 128 9.95 -3.28 13.82
CA MET A 128 10.47 -2.08 13.18
C MET A 128 9.67 -0.88 13.67
N ARG A 129 10.31 0.02 14.41
CA ARG A 129 9.66 1.25 14.84
C ARG A 129 9.63 2.24 13.66
N VAL A 130 8.44 2.73 13.34
CA VAL A 130 8.16 3.66 12.25
C VAL A 130 7.29 4.79 12.76
N ARG A 131 7.60 6.02 12.37
CA ARG A 131 6.86 7.22 12.74
C ARG A 131 6.38 7.89 11.46
N PHE A 132 5.08 8.03 11.34
CA PHE A 132 4.45 8.68 10.19
C PHE A 132 4.45 10.21 10.36
N PRO A 133 4.43 10.98 9.26
CA PRO A 133 4.40 12.45 9.29
C PRO A 133 3.00 13.02 9.62
N PHE A 134 2.08 12.17 10.09
CA PHE A 134 0.73 12.52 10.49
C PHE A 134 0.38 11.90 11.85
N SER A 135 -0.67 12.41 12.48
CA SER A 135 -1.19 11.86 13.74
C SER A 135 -2.15 10.70 13.46
N LEU A 136 -1.99 9.62 14.23
CA LEU A 136 -2.91 8.48 14.19
C LEU A 136 -4.18 8.78 15.00
N SER A 137 -5.31 8.34 14.47
CA SER A 137 -6.61 8.26 15.14
C SER A 137 -6.77 6.92 15.84
N GLU A 138 -7.64 6.84 16.86
CA GLU A 138 -8.01 5.57 17.52
C GLU A 138 -8.72 4.59 16.56
N GLN A 139 -9.26 5.11 15.45
CA GLN A 139 -9.91 4.31 14.41
C GLN A 139 -8.92 3.75 13.39
N ASP A 140 -7.70 4.29 13.33
CA ASP A 140 -6.70 3.80 12.38
C ASP A 140 -6.23 2.40 12.77
N LYS A 141 -5.99 1.58 11.75
CA LYS A 141 -5.48 0.23 11.82
C LYS A 141 -4.28 0.11 10.90
N ILE A 142 -3.46 -0.90 11.15
CA ILE A 142 -2.30 -1.20 10.32
C ILE A 142 -2.64 -2.41 9.48
N PHE A 143 -2.36 -2.33 8.19
CA PHE A 143 -2.58 -3.42 7.25
C PHE A 143 -1.28 -3.77 6.53
N ASN A 144 -1.11 -5.06 6.25
CA ASN A 144 -0.09 -5.54 5.35
C ASN A 144 -0.70 -5.71 3.95
N GLY A 145 0.02 -5.24 2.94
CA GLY A 145 -0.41 -5.30 1.55
C GLY A 145 0.20 -6.47 0.81
N LYS A 146 -0.59 -7.07 -0.08
CA LYS A 146 -0.10 -8.01 -1.08
C LYS A 146 -0.56 -7.53 -2.45
N MET A 147 0.32 -7.68 -3.42
CA MET A 147 0.03 -7.41 -4.81
C MET A 147 -0.11 -8.75 -5.53
N ASP A 148 -1.21 -8.96 -6.21
CA ASP A 148 -1.43 -10.19 -6.96
C ASP A 148 -0.70 -10.17 -8.32
N SER A 149 -0.88 -11.25 -9.10
CA SER A 149 -0.25 -11.40 -10.43
C SER A 149 -0.70 -10.37 -11.46
N ILE A 150 -1.78 -9.63 -11.19
CA ILE A 150 -2.33 -8.59 -12.05
C ILE A 150 -2.14 -7.19 -11.45
N SER A 151 -1.17 -7.03 -10.56
CA SER A 151 -0.81 -5.75 -9.92
C SER A 151 -1.97 -5.10 -9.15
N GLN A 152 -2.89 -5.92 -8.66
CA GLN A 152 -3.97 -5.47 -7.80
C GLN A 152 -3.55 -5.62 -6.33
N MET A 153 -3.60 -4.50 -5.61
CA MET A 153 -3.35 -4.46 -4.17
C MET A 153 -4.57 -4.96 -3.39
N SER A 154 -4.33 -5.76 -2.36
CA SER A 154 -5.27 -6.09 -1.29
C SER A 154 -4.61 -5.95 0.08
N TRP A 155 -5.42 -5.66 1.09
CA TRP A 155 -4.97 -5.40 2.46
C TRP A 155 -5.54 -6.41 3.43
N SER A 156 -4.69 -6.92 4.31
CA SER A 156 -5.07 -7.74 5.47
C SER A 156 -4.67 -7.02 6.75
N GLU A 157 -5.60 -6.84 7.70
CA GLU A 157 -5.29 -6.21 8.99
C GLU A 157 -4.16 -6.99 9.69
N THR A 158 -3.20 -6.27 10.27
CA THR A 158 -2.10 -6.85 11.02
C THR A 158 -1.99 -6.24 12.39
N LYS A 159 -1.42 -7.02 13.31
CA LYS A 159 -1.06 -6.49 14.62
C LYS A 159 0.07 -5.48 14.47
N ALA A 160 -0.09 -4.37 15.16
CA ALA A 160 0.96 -3.40 15.37
C ALA A 160 0.94 -2.95 16.82
N TYR A 161 2.11 -2.57 17.32
CA TYR A 161 2.29 -2.24 18.72
C TYR A 161 2.72 -0.79 18.88
N PHE A 162 2.37 -0.22 20.02
CA PHE A 162 2.73 1.12 20.45
C PHE A 162 3.47 0.97 21.77
N MET A 163 4.61 1.65 21.86
CA MET A 163 5.36 1.66 23.11
C MET A 163 4.75 2.69 24.05
N VAL A 164 4.33 2.22 25.21
CA VAL A 164 3.83 3.04 26.30
C VAL A 164 4.77 2.87 27.50
N LEU A 165 5.15 3.97 28.15
CA LEU A 165 6.07 3.94 29.29
C LEU A 165 5.31 3.91 30.61
N ARG A 166 5.72 3.02 31.51
CA ARG A 166 5.24 2.97 32.88
C ARG A 166 6.41 3.10 33.85
N PHE A 167 6.30 4.05 34.77
CA PHE A 167 7.27 4.20 35.84
C PHE A 167 7.21 3.02 36.82
N ASN A 168 8.36 2.38 37.05
CA ASN A 168 8.51 1.31 38.02
C ASN A 168 9.08 1.86 39.32
N LYS A 169 8.23 2.01 40.35
CA LYS A 169 8.61 2.55 41.65
C LYS A 169 9.73 1.79 42.37
N LYS A 170 9.80 0.46 42.21
CA LYS A 170 10.80 -0.37 42.89
C LYS A 170 12.21 -0.09 42.36
N TYR A 171 12.33 0.08 41.05
CA TYR A 171 13.60 0.27 40.38
C TYR A 171 13.89 1.73 40.03
N GLN A 172 12.90 2.62 40.18
CA GLN A 172 12.96 4.04 39.81
C GLN A 172 13.36 4.26 38.34
N ILE A 173 12.79 3.44 37.46
CA ILE A 173 13.03 3.50 36.01
C ILE A 173 11.69 3.48 35.26
N ASP A 174 11.66 4.10 34.09
CA ASP A 174 10.56 3.90 33.13
C ASP A 174 10.75 2.58 32.39
N MET A 175 9.69 1.78 32.35
CA MET A 175 9.66 0.52 31.62
C MET A 175 8.71 0.65 30.43
N GLY A 176 9.19 0.26 29.25
CA GLY A 176 8.38 0.22 28.04
C GLY A 176 7.50 -1.03 27.98
N TYR A 177 6.24 -0.84 27.60
CA TYR A 177 5.29 -1.89 27.32
C TYR A 177 4.76 -1.71 25.90
N ASN A 178 4.72 -2.79 25.13
CA ASN A 178 4.11 -2.79 23.81
C ASN A 178 2.62 -3.12 23.96
N VAL A 179 1.77 -2.22 23.47
CA VAL A 179 0.30 -2.37 23.52
C VAL A 179 -0.26 -2.15 22.12
N THR A 180 -1.39 -2.77 21.80
CA THR A 180 -2.10 -2.48 20.55
C THR A 180 -2.82 -1.13 20.64
N LEU A 181 -3.16 -0.51 19.50
CA LEU A 181 -3.77 0.83 19.49
C LEU A 181 -5.10 0.88 20.24
N ASP A 182 -5.93 -0.16 20.11
CA ASP A 182 -7.20 -0.32 20.82
C ASP A 182 -7.05 -0.46 22.34
N SER A 183 -5.89 -0.94 22.81
CA SER A 183 -5.55 -1.03 24.23
C SER A 183 -4.97 0.27 24.78
N LEU A 184 -4.56 1.20 23.92
CA LEU A 184 -3.90 2.45 24.33
C LEU A 184 -4.76 3.27 25.32
N PRO A 185 -6.07 3.50 25.09
CA PRO A 185 -6.90 4.26 26.04
C PRO A 185 -6.98 3.60 27.42
N TYR A 186 -7.03 2.27 27.48
CA TYR A 186 -7.06 1.52 28.73
C TYR A 186 -5.78 1.73 29.55
N TYR A 187 -4.60 1.59 28.92
CA TYR A 187 -3.32 1.79 29.62
C TYR A 187 -3.11 3.24 30.06
N GLN A 188 -3.54 4.20 29.23
CA GLN A 188 -3.53 5.62 29.61
C GLN A 188 -4.40 5.88 30.86
N GLU A 189 -5.62 5.34 30.91
CA GLU A 189 -6.52 5.54 32.06
C GLU A 189 -6.05 4.79 33.32
N LEU A 190 -5.54 3.56 33.17
CA LEU A 190 -4.97 2.79 34.27
C LEU A 190 -3.86 3.57 34.97
N TRP A 191 -2.94 4.15 34.18
CA TRP A 191 -1.77 4.83 34.74
C TRP A 191 -2.12 6.21 35.28
N ARG A 192 -3.10 6.91 34.67
CA ARG A 192 -3.68 8.14 35.23
C ARG A 192 -4.20 7.95 36.65
N LYS A 193 -4.79 6.78 36.94
CA LYS A 193 -5.30 6.45 38.28
C LYS A 193 -4.22 6.01 39.27
N GLN A 194 -3.05 5.58 38.81
CA GLN A 194 -2.07 4.87 39.64
C GLN A 194 -0.93 5.77 40.17
N ASP A 195 -0.78 7.00 39.69
CA ASP A 195 0.29 7.91 40.14
C ASP A 195 -0.12 9.39 40.23
N SER A 196 0.12 10.07 41.36
CA SER A 196 0.06 11.54 41.44
C SER A 196 1.23 12.22 40.73
N ILE A 197 2.34 11.48 40.56
CA ILE A 197 3.54 11.85 39.77
C ILE A 197 3.27 11.72 38.26
N TYR A 198 2.22 10.97 37.87
CA TYR A 198 1.78 10.82 36.47
C TYR A 198 1.63 12.18 35.79
N ASN A 199 1.14 13.19 36.49
CA ASN A 199 0.94 14.52 35.92
C ASN A 199 2.24 15.22 35.51
N GLU A 200 3.39 14.98 36.15
CA GLU A 200 4.67 15.62 35.76
C GLU A 200 5.38 14.86 34.64
N THR A 201 5.45 13.52 34.73
CA THR A 201 6.13 12.68 33.73
C THR A 201 5.33 12.52 32.43
N VAL A 202 3.99 12.57 32.51
CA VAL A 202 3.12 12.51 31.32
C VAL A 202 2.93 13.87 30.69
N SER A 203 3.10 14.98 31.42
CA SER A 203 3.12 16.31 30.77
C SER A 203 4.33 16.46 29.85
N SER A 204 5.49 15.88 30.18
CA SER A 204 6.63 15.83 29.27
C SER A 204 6.43 14.78 28.16
N TYR A 205 5.88 13.60 28.47
CA TYR A 205 5.68 12.53 27.49
C TYR A 205 4.51 12.76 26.51
N ASN A 206 3.36 13.27 26.96
CA ASN A 206 2.27 13.71 26.08
C ASN A 206 2.70 14.91 25.23
N ASN A 207 3.64 15.75 25.69
CA ASN A 207 4.26 16.76 24.84
C ASN A 207 5.25 16.15 23.83
N ILE A 208 5.90 15.04 24.16
CA ILE A 208 6.74 14.26 23.25
C ILE A 208 5.84 13.56 22.22
N ASP A 209 4.84 12.78 22.60
CA ASP A 209 3.93 12.13 21.64
C ASP A 209 3.05 13.15 20.87
N LYS A 210 2.59 14.25 21.47
CA LYS A 210 1.91 15.35 20.74
C LYS A 210 2.82 16.15 19.81
N LYS A 211 4.14 16.22 20.07
CA LYS A 211 5.11 16.91 19.18
C LYS A 211 5.80 15.96 18.20
N ILE A 212 5.85 14.67 18.48
CA ILE A 212 6.67 13.66 17.78
C ILE A 212 5.78 12.69 17.00
N GLY A 213 4.50 12.51 17.31
CA GLY A 213 3.64 11.56 16.59
C GLY A 213 3.89 10.12 17.02
N ALA A 214 2.81 9.35 17.17
CA ALA A 214 2.86 7.98 17.67
C ALA A 214 3.69 7.11 16.74
N ALA A 215 4.82 6.61 17.25
CA ALA A 215 5.62 5.64 16.53
C ALA A 215 4.98 4.25 16.67
N VAL A 216 4.77 3.60 15.53
CA VAL A 216 4.22 2.26 15.39
C VAL A 216 5.37 1.27 15.32
N SER A 217 5.30 0.21 16.11
CA SER A 217 6.20 -0.95 16.04
C SER A 217 5.57 -2.02 15.15
N LEU A 218 6.07 -2.13 13.92
CA LEU A 218 5.62 -3.06 12.90
C LEU A 218 6.26 -4.44 13.09
N THR A 219 5.47 -5.51 12.93
CA THR A 219 5.96 -6.90 12.94
C THR A 219 6.33 -7.42 11.55
N ASN A 220 5.91 -6.71 10.50
CA ASN A 220 6.12 -7.09 9.11
C ASN A 220 6.71 -5.91 8.32
N LEU A 221 7.37 -6.25 7.22
CA LEU A 221 7.89 -5.32 6.22
C LEU A 221 7.08 -5.48 4.92
N GLY A 222 7.45 -4.73 3.89
CA GLY A 222 6.74 -4.69 2.61
C GLY A 222 5.76 -3.51 2.55
N TRP A 223 4.59 -3.75 1.97
CA TRP A 223 3.53 -2.74 1.89
C TRP A 223 2.81 -2.61 3.21
N ILE A 224 2.86 -1.41 3.80
CA ILE A 224 2.24 -1.08 5.07
C ILE A 224 1.26 0.04 4.84
N ASN A 225 0.01 -0.17 5.25
CA ASN A 225 -1.06 0.80 5.11
C ASN A 225 -1.60 1.20 6.48
N VAL A 226 -1.88 2.49 6.65
CA VAL A 226 -2.45 3.08 7.86
C VAL A 226 -3.79 3.69 7.50
N ASP A 227 -4.84 2.93 7.72
CA ASP A 227 -6.18 3.23 7.23
C ASP A 227 -7.22 2.95 8.31
N ARG A 228 -8.43 3.46 8.12
CA ARG A 228 -9.60 3.10 8.93
C ARG A 228 -10.67 2.47 8.05
N PHE A 229 -11.44 1.57 8.63
CA PHE A 229 -12.63 1.03 7.96
C PHE A 229 -13.64 2.15 7.73
N VAL A 230 -14.22 2.18 6.54
CA VAL A 230 -15.34 3.07 6.23
C VAL A 230 -16.62 2.44 6.78
N GLU A 231 -17.34 3.16 7.63
CA GLU A 231 -18.59 2.64 8.20
C GLU A 231 -19.71 2.59 7.16
N LYS A 232 -20.38 1.43 7.07
CA LYS A 232 -21.65 1.22 6.35
C LYS A 232 -21.65 1.50 4.82
N PRO A 233 -20.63 1.08 4.03
CA PRO A 233 -20.84 1.00 2.60
C PRO A 233 -21.92 -0.04 2.29
N THR A 234 -22.80 0.22 1.32
CA THR A 234 -23.60 -0.83 0.69
C THR A 234 -22.80 -1.44 -0.45
N THR A 235 -23.12 -2.68 -0.84
CA THR A 235 -22.58 -3.28 -2.06
C THR A 235 -23.65 -3.32 -3.14
N ARG A 236 -23.26 -3.06 -4.39
CA ARG A 236 -24.13 -3.11 -5.57
C ARG A 236 -23.42 -3.74 -6.76
N ASP A 237 -24.20 -4.38 -7.62
CA ASP A 237 -23.74 -4.88 -8.91
C ASP A 237 -24.09 -3.88 -10.00
N PHE A 238 -23.19 -3.69 -10.97
CA PHE A 238 -23.41 -2.81 -12.11
C PHE A 238 -23.23 -3.55 -13.42
N SER A 239 -24.15 -3.31 -14.36
CA SER A 239 -24.07 -3.76 -15.74
C SER A 239 -23.91 -2.54 -16.65
N LEU A 240 -22.76 -2.44 -17.32
CA LEU A 240 -22.44 -1.31 -18.18
C LEU A 240 -22.22 -1.76 -19.62
N THR A 241 -22.82 -1.05 -20.58
CA THR A 241 -22.54 -1.26 -22.01
C THR A 241 -21.72 -0.11 -22.55
N ASN A 242 -20.54 -0.40 -23.10
CA ASN A 242 -19.67 0.58 -23.72
C ASN A 242 -19.83 0.56 -25.24
N SER A 243 -20.30 1.68 -25.80
CA SER A 243 -20.53 1.79 -27.24
C SER A 243 -19.23 2.02 -28.04
N LEU A 244 -18.14 2.44 -27.38
CA LEU A 244 -16.85 2.67 -28.01
C LEU A 244 -15.97 1.43 -27.87
N LYS A 245 -15.69 0.74 -28.98
CA LYS A 245 -14.70 -0.36 -28.99
C LYS A 245 -13.29 0.18 -28.66
N VAL A 246 -12.76 -0.28 -27.54
CA VAL A 246 -11.44 0.08 -26.98
C VAL A 246 -10.57 -1.18 -26.83
N GLU A 247 -9.25 -1.01 -26.80
CA GLU A 247 -8.27 -2.09 -26.63
C GLU A 247 -8.17 -2.55 -25.17
N GLY A 248 -8.48 -1.66 -24.22
CA GLY A 248 -8.51 -1.94 -22.80
C GLY A 248 -9.36 -0.91 -22.07
N ILE A 249 -9.92 -1.29 -20.93
CA ILE A 249 -10.70 -0.40 -20.06
C ILE A 249 -10.41 -0.72 -18.58
N VAL A 250 -10.37 0.33 -17.76
CA VAL A 250 -10.31 0.23 -16.30
C VAL A 250 -11.49 1.00 -15.73
N MET A 251 -12.14 0.41 -14.74
CA MET A 251 -13.23 1.03 -14.00
C MET A 251 -12.73 1.42 -12.62
N TYR A 252 -12.78 2.70 -12.28
CA TYR A 252 -12.48 3.20 -10.95
C TYR A 252 -13.78 3.52 -10.22
N VAL A 253 -13.79 3.25 -8.92
CA VAL A 253 -14.84 3.70 -8.00
C VAL A 253 -14.19 4.68 -7.05
N VAL A 254 -14.67 5.92 -7.08
CA VAL A 254 -14.10 7.01 -6.29
C VAL A 254 -15.17 7.62 -5.38
N PHE A 255 -14.73 8.07 -4.21
CA PHE A 255 -15.59 8.63 -3.18
C PHE A 255 -15.18 10.09 -2.94
N ASP A 256 -16.04 11.04 -3.34
CA ASP A 256 -15.67 12.47 -3.37
C ASP A 256 -15.23 12.98 -1.97
N ASN A 257 -15.81 12.45 -0.89
CA ASN A 257 -15.51 12.87 0.48
C ASN A 257 -14.50 12.01 1.25
N LEU A 258 -13.92 10.96 0.65
CA LEU A 258 -13.00 10.04 1.34
C LEU A 258 -11.68 9.87 0.60
N ASN A 259 -10.56 9.78 1.31
CA ASN A 259 -9.28 9.38 0.71
C ASN A 259 -9.28 7.88 0.38
N SER A 260 -10.13 7.49 -0.56
CA SER A 260 -10.46 6.11 -0.86
C SER A 260 -10.81 5.95 -2.34
N PHE A 261 -10.40 4.82 -2.92
CA PHE A 261 -10.85 4.36 -4.22
C PHE A 261 -10.63 2.85 -4.36
N THR A 262 -11.36 2.24 -5.28
CA THR A 262 -11.03 0.91 -5.79
C THR A 262 -11.04 0.91 -7.32
N SER A 263 -10.52 -0.15 -7.92
CA SER A 263 -10.45 -0.31 -9.38
C SER A 263 -10.68 -1.75 -9.80
N TYR A 264 -11.27 -1.89 -10.98
CA TYR A 264 -11.63 -3.15 -11.63
C TYR A 264 -11.10 -3.14 -13.06
N TYR A 265 -10.66 -4.30 -13.53
CA TYR A 265 -10.09 -4.51 -14.85
C TYR A 265 -10.96 -5.51 -15.63
N PRO A 266 -12.03 -5.03 -16.28
CA PRO A 266 -12.93 -5.90 -17.05
C PRO A 266 -12.19 -6.59 -18.20
N VAL A 267 -12.50 -7.87 -18.42
CA VAL A 267 -12.01 -8.63 -19.58
C VAL A 267 -12.82 -8.27 -20.83
N ASP A 268 -14.14 -8.16 -20.71
CA ASP A 268 -15.01 -7.64 -21.78
C ASP A 268 -15.10 -6.11 -21.66
N THR A 269 -14.69 -5.42 -22.73
CA THR A 269 -14.66 -3.95 -22.79
C THR A 269 -15.95 -3.34 -23.38
N GLU A 270 -16.84 -4.17 -23.93
CA GLU A 270 -18.14 -3.77 -24.49
C GLU A 270 -19.28 -4.05 -23.48
N ASN A 271 -19.28 -5.21 -22.82
CA ASN A 271 -20.26 -5.57 -21.77
C ASN A 271 -19.56 -5.79 -20.43
N ILE A 272 -19.59 -4.77 -19.59
CA ILE A 272 -18.86 -4.73 -18.33
C ILE A 272 -19.80 -5.09 -17.19
N ILE A 273 -19.42 -6.08 -16.39
CA ILE A 273 -20.12 -6.45 -15.16
C ILE A 273 -19.17 -6.17 -14.00
N LEU A 274 -19.63 -5.35 -13.05
CA LEU A 274 -18.95 -5.12 -11.78
C LEU A 274 -19.82 -5.74 -10.68
N THR A 275 -19.20 -6.53 -9.80
CA THR A 275 -19.91 -7.19 -8.70
C THR A 275 -19.42 -6.69 -7.36
N ASP A 276 -20.29 -6.70 -6.36
CA ASP A 276 -19.98 -6.35 -4.98
C ASP A 276 -19.26 -4.99 -4.84
N VAL A 277 -19.66 -4.00 -5.65
CA VAL A 277 -19.02 -2.69 -5.65
C VAL A 277 -19.43 -1.91 -4.40
N PRO A 278 -18.48 -1.41 -3.58
CA PRO A 278 -18.80 -0.57 -2.45
C PRO A 278 -19.35 0.79 -2.90
N VAL A 279 -20.50 1.18 -2.36
CA VAL A 279 -21.21 2.42 -2.69
C VAL A 279 -21.58 3.17 -1.41
N LEU A 280 -21.34 4.47 -1.46
CA LEU A 280 -21.74 5.50 -0.49
C LEU A 280 -22.46 6.65 -1.20
N GLU A 281 -22.97 7.60 -0.42
CA GLU A 281 -23.42 8.89 -0.95
C GLU A 281 -22.27 9.60 -1.71
N ASN A 282 -22.55 10.12 -2.90
CA ASN A 282 -21.56 10.75 -3.80
C ASN A 282 -20.45 9.82 -4.32
N THR A 283 -20.75 8.53 -4.49
CA THR A 283 -19.86 7.61 -5.21
C THR A 283 -19.90 7.89 -6.70
N SER A 284 -18.74 7.93 -7.34
CA SER A 284 -18.64 8.03 -8.80
C SER A 284 -17.92 6.83 -9.40
N LEU A 285 -18.42 6.37 -10.53
CA LEU A 285 -17.70 5.46 -11.43
C LEU A 285 -16.93 6.29 -12.44
N ILE A 286 -15.65 6.00 -12.64
CA ILE A 286 -14.84 6.57 -13.71
C ILE A 286 -14.38 5.44 -14.61
N ALA A 287 -14.91 5.42 -15.84
CA ALA A 287 -14.44 4.53 -16.88
C ALA A 287 -13.30 5.20 -17.65
N VAL A 288 -12.18 4.51 -17.82
CA VAL A 288 -11.06 4.97 -18.65
C VAL A 288 -10.71 3.87 -19.63
N GLY A 289 -10.72 4.18 -20.92
CA GLY A 289 -10.38 3.25 -22.00
C GLY A 289 -9.31 3.81 -22.94
N ILE A 290 -8.68 2.93 -23.71
CA ILE A 290 -7.66 3.29 -24.70
C ILE A 290 -7.99 2.75 -26.08
N LYS A 291 -7.81 3.57 -27.11
CA LYS A 291 -7.96 3.18 -28.51
C LYS A 291 -6.96 3.93 -29.37
N ASN A 292 -6.14 3.21 -30.14
CA ASN A 292 -5.10 3.77 -31.00
C ASN A 292 -4.19 4.75 -30.24
N LYS A 293 -3.79 4.41 -29.00
CA LYS A 293 -3.01 5.26 -28.07
C LYS A 293 -3.70 6.53 -27.55
N GLN A 294 -4.95 6.78 -27.93
CA GLN A 294 -5.77 7.87 -27.39
C GLN A 294 -6.57 7.38 -26.19
N LEU A 295 -6.53 8.13 -25.09
CA LEU A 295 -7.37 7.87 -23.91
C LEU A 295 -8.78 8.40 -24.13
N TYR A 296 -9.75 7.68 -23.58
CA TYR A 296 -11.15 8.07 -23.50
C TYR A 296 -11.64 7.87 -22.08
N ALA A 297 -12.43 8.78 -21.53
CA ALA A 297 -12.96 8.65 -20.18
C ALA A 297 -14.38 9.17 -20.02
N GLN A 298 -15.03 8.74 -18.95
CA GLN A 298 -16.31 9.26 -18.47
C GLN A 298 -16.39 9.09 -16.95
N LYS A 299 -16.75 10.16 -16.22
CA LYS A 299 -17.16 10.11 -14.81
C LYS A 299 -18.68 10.08 -14.74
N ILE A 300 -19.24 9.18 -13.94
CA ILE A 300 -20.68 9.01 -13.74
C ILE A 300 -20.92 9.01 -12.23
N LEU A 301 -21.81 9.88 -11.75
CA LEU A 301 -22.30 9.82 -10.38
C LEU A 301 -23.25 8.62 -10.25
N VAL A 302 -23.02 7.76 -9.27
CA VAL A 302 -23.87 6.60 -9.01
C VAL A 302 -25.23 7.10 -8.50
N ASP A 303 -26.30 6.73 -9.22
CA ASP A 303 -27.70 6.96 -8.86
C ASP A 303 -28.40 5.61 -8.57
N ASP A 304 -29.73 5.58 -8.58
CA ASP A 304 -30.53 4.38 -8.32
C ASP A 304 -30.46 3.32 -9.44
N LYS A 305 -29.77 3.57 -10.56
CA LYS A 305 -29.68 2.62 -11.67
C LYS A 305 -28.46 1.72 -11.56
N ASP A 306 -28.69 0.42 -11.71
CA ASP A 306 -27.60 -0.58 -11.81
C ASP A 306 -27.15 -0.80 -13.26
N SER A 307 -27.96 -0.38 -14.24
CA SER A 307 -27.65 -0.52 -15.67
C SER A 307 -27.35 0.83 -16.32
N MET A 308 -26.18 0.93 -16.95
CA MET A 308 -25.67 2.20 -17.50
C MET A 308 -25.08 2.01 -18.90
N GLN A 309 -25.16 3.04 -19.73
CA GLN A 309 -24.47 3.07 -21.03
C GLN A 309 -23.29 4.05 -20.97
N LEU A 310 -22.09 3.56 -21.30
CA LEU A 310 -20.89 4.37 -21.38
C LEU A 310 -20.78 5.04 -22.75
N SER A 311 -20.49 6.34 -22.73
CA SER A 311 -20.26 7.23 -23.86
C SER A 311 -18.94 7.96 -23.68
N LEU A 312 -17.85 7.18 -23.65
CA LEU A 312 -16.50 7.68 -23.37
C LEU A 312 -16.07 8.77 -24.36
N GLN A 313 -15.54 9.88 -23.83
CA GLN A 313 -15.06 11.00 -24.63
C GLN A 313 -13.52 11.03 -24.66
N PRO A 314 -12.90 11.44 -25.78
CA PRO A 314 -11.45 11.54 -25.84
C PRO A 314 -10.94 12.53 -24.80
N ILE A 315 -9.85 12.17 -24.13
CA ILE A 315 -9.29 12.93 -23.01
C ILE A 315 -7.76 12.91 -23.05
N ASN A 316 -7.09 13.96 -22.58
CA ASN A 316 -5.64 13.95 -22.33
C ASN A 316 -5.32 13.63 -20.85
N GLN A 317 -4.03 13.45 -20.54
CA GLN A 317 -3.60 13.10 -19.18
C GLN A 317 -3.97 14.16 -18.13
N THR A 318 -3.88 15.45 -18.47
CA THR A 318 -4.22 16.54 -17.53
C THR A 318 -5.71 16.59 -17.22
N GLU A 319 -6.55 16.32 -18.22
CA GLU A 319 -8.00 16.21 -18.04
C GLU A 319 -8.36 14.94 -17.27
N LEU A 320 -7.68 13.83 -17.51
CA LEU A 320 -7.86 12.59 -16.73
C LEU A 320 -7.54 12.83 -15.25
N ASP A 321 -6.40 13.44 -14.95
CA ASP A 321 -6.02 13.79 -13.57
C ASP A 321 -7.09 14.65 -12.86
N LYS A 322 -7.79 15.53 -13.59
CA LYS A 322 -8.89 16.35 -13.05
C LYS A 322 -10.14 15.55 -12.70
N LEU A 323 -10.39 14.40 -13.34
CA LEU A 323 -11.54 13.55 -12.98
C LEU A 323 -11.39 12.93 -11.59
N PHE A 324 -10.15 12.74 -11.15
CA PHE A 324 -9.77 12.21 -9.84
C PHE A 324 -9.36 13.29 -8.84
N GLY A 325 -9.25 14.55 -9.30
CA GLY A 325 -8.93 15.68 -8.45
C GLY A 325 -10.05 15.95 -7.44
N LYS A 326 -9.65 16.29 -6.22
CA LYS A 326 -10.52 16.82 -5.17
C LYS A 326 -10.25 18.29 -4.96
#